data_AF-A0A6C0HKT7-F1
#
_entry.id   AF-A0A6C0HKT7-F1
#
_cell.length_a   1.000
_cell.length_b   1.000
_cell.length_c   1.000
_cell.angle_alpha   90.00
_cell.angle_beta   90.00
_cell.angle_gamma   90.00
#
_symmetry.space_group_name_H-M   'P 1'
#
loop_
_entity.id
_entity.type
_entity.pdbx_description
1 polymer ?
#
loop_
_entity_poly.entity_id
_entity_poly.type
_entity_poly.pdbx_seq_one_letter_code
_entity_poly.pdbx_strand_id
1 'polypeptide(L)'
;MSTIKSKTFANFQNVDNLNTQVRTSQYNYNGRIFLAPDEQFAPYDLYKDSSKPQDTNTSIISNIVVPNAVSRTFFSNTNMERLQSTIIDKVYTTCSKRIGKQSYEALQIIMKSIYLQYSKNLLTDIEEQVVDLNNMVINECTNRIVSEITQYIGYLKDITSPIPIMPLPQNVSNKGYKYGDLSSTIPSSNPPYM
;
A
#
# COMPACT_ATOMS: atom_id res chain seq x y z
N MET A 1 25.31 -12.40 12.46
CA MET A 1 25.23 -11.22 13.35
C MET A 1 25.49 -9.98 12.48
N SER A 2 24.46 -9.47 11.77
CA SER A 2 24.64 -8.32 10.87
C SER A 2 24.15 -7.06 11.59
N THR A 3 25.07 -6.15 11.86
CA THR A 3 24.84 -4.89 12.55
C THR A 3 23.97 -3.98 11.68
N ILE A 4 22.76 -3.67 12.15
CA ILE A 4 21.96 -2.54 11.66
C ILE A 4 22.77 -1.28 11.99
N LYS A 5 23.50 -0.72 11.02
CA LYS A 5 24.07 0.61 11.15
C LYS A 5 22.92 1.60 11.07
N SER A 6 22.36 1.97 12.22
CA SER A 6 21.61 3.22 12.31
C SER A 6 22.56 4.32 11.85
N LYS A 7 22.16 5.09 10.82
CA LYS A 7 22.85 6.36 10.54
C LYS A 7 22.77 7.15 11.84
N THR A 8 23.91 7.28 12.53
CA THR A 8 24.03 8.12 13.71
C THR A 8 23.51 9.51 13.33
N PHE A 9 22.66 10.10 14.18
CA PHE A 9 22.12 11.47 14.03
C PHE A 9 23.21 12.57 14.05
N ALA A 10 24.48 12.23 13.82
CA ALA A 10 25.64 13.09 13.93
C ALA A 10 25.75 14.14 12.81
N ASN A 11 24.93 14.07 11.75
CA ASN A 11 25.01 14.97 10.60
C ASN A 11 23.72 15.77 10.37
N PHE A 12 23.09 16.30 11.43
CA PHE A 12 22.12 17.38 11.24
C PHE A 12 22.87 18.67 10.91
N GLN A 13 22.87 19.06 9.64
CA GLN A 13 23.29 20.41 9.25
C GLN A 13 22.11 21.37 9.42
N ASN A 14 22.36 22.51 10.07
CA ASN A 14 21.41 23.61 10.12
C ASN A 14 21.01 24.00 8.68
N VAL A 15 19.75 24.36 8.46
CA VAL A 15 19.16 24.67 7.15
C VAL A 15 19.96 25.75 6.39
N ASP A 16 20.62 26.64 7.13
CA ASP A 16 21.47 27.70 6.59
C ASP A 16 22.76 27.17 5.93
N ASN A 17 23.23 25.99 6.35
CA ASN A 17 24.45 25.34 5.89
C ASN A 17 24.21 24.27 4.81
N LEU A 18 22.95 24.04 4.41
CA LEU A 18 22.61 23.10 3.34
C LEU A 18 22.96 23.65 1.96
N ASN A 19 23.23 22.76 1.00
CA ASN A 19 23.40 23.14 -0.40
C ASN A 19 22.16 23.93 -0.90
N THR A 20 22.36 24.92 -1.77
CA THR A 20 21.32 25.86 -2.21
C THR A 20 20.13 25.20 -2.94
N GLN A 21 20.35 24.11 -3.68
CA GLN A 21 19.31 23.32 -4.38
C GLN A 21 18.47 22.49 -3.40
N VAL A 22 19.10 21.90 -2.39
CA VAL A 22 18.44 21.16 -1.30
C VAL A 22 17.66 22.13 -0.42
N ARG A 23 18.22 23.32 -0.16
CA ARG A 23 17.58 24.38 0.62
C ARG A 23 16.34 24.95 -0.07
N THR A 24 16.38 25.21 -1.37
CA THR A 24 15.20 25.63 -2.17
C THR A 24 14.14 24.54 -2.22
N SER A 25 14.55 23.27 -2.35
CA SER A 25 13.64 22.14 -2.23
C SER A 25 12.96 22.14 -0.86
N GLN A 26 13.72 22.27 0.24
CA GLN A 26 13.19 22.32 1.62
C GLN A 26 12.18 23.46 1.85
N TYR A 27 12.42 24.65 1.31
CA TYR A 27 11.47 25.77 1.39
C TYR A 27 10.16 25.48 0.64
N ASN A 28 10.21 24.80 -0.51
CA ASN A 28 9.00 24.38 -1.22
C ASN A 28 8.15 23.39 -0.41
N TYR A 29 8.74 22.71 0.58
CA TYR A 29 8.04 21.78 1.48
C TYR A 29 7.54 22.44 2.77
N ASN A 30 7.71 23.75 2.98
CA ASN A 30 7.14 24.51 4.11
C ASN A 30 7.31 23.82 5.49
N GLY A 31 8.49 23.27 5.78
CA GLY A 31 8.78 22.59 7.05
C GLY A 31 8.35 21.13 7.14
N ARG A 32 7.89 20.50 6.05
CA ARG A 32 7.64 19.06 5.95
C ARG A 32 8.92 18.29 5.64
N ILE A 33 8.93 16.99 5.94
CA ILE A 33 10.05 16.09 5.64
C ILE A 33 10.12 15.91 4.12
N PHE A 34 11.23 16.31 3.51
CA PHE A 34 11.54 15.95 2.14
C PHE A 34 12.00 14.48 2.09
N LEU A 35 11.22 13.63 1.43
CA LEU A 35 11.67 12.30 1.02
C LEU A 35 12.03 12.38 -0.46
N ALA A 36 13.30 12.12 -0.80
CA ALA A 36 13.69 12.07 -2.20
C ALA A 36 12.96 10.89 -2.90
N PRO A 37 12.42 11.06 -4.12
CA PRO A 37 11.63 10.02 -4.80
C PRO A 37 12.37 8.68 -4.98
N ASP A 38 13.71 8.71 -5.01
CA ASP A 38 14.57 7.55 -5.26
C ASP A 38 15.24 6.99 -3.98
N GLU A 39 14.98 7.57 -2.80
CA GLU A 39 15.54 7.03 -1.56
C GLU A 39 14.79 5.77 -1.12
N GLN A 40 15.43 4.62 -1.33
CA GLN A 40 14.99 3.35 -0.76
C GLN A 40 15.33 3.32 0.74
N PHE A 41 14.33 3.57 1.58
CA PHE A 41 14.46 3.32 3.01
C PHE A 41 14.36 1.80 3.25
N ALA A 42 15.30 1.26 4.02
CA ALA A 42 15.16 -0.11 4.49
C ALA A 42 13.87 -0.19 5.32
N PRO A 43 12.97 -1.16 5.04
CA PRO A 43 11.74 -1.31 5.81
C PRO A 43 12.09 -1.49 7.29
N TYR A 44 11.37 -0.78 8.15
CA TYR A 44 11.56 -0.91 9.59
C TYR A 44 10.99 -2.25 10.06
N ASP A 45 11.83 -3.10 10.63
CA ASP A 45 11.38 -4.36 11.23
C ASP A 45 10.60 -4.04 12.51
N LEU A 46 9.26 -4.07 12.42
CA LEU A 46 8.37 -3.86 13.56
C LEU A 46 8.60 -4.92 14.67
N TYR A 47 9.06 -6.12 14.27
CA TYR A 47 9.42 -7.21 15.16
C TYR A 47 10.77 -7.82 14.75
N LYS A 48 11.64 -8.09 15.72
CA LYS A 48 12.86 -8.87 15.49
C LYS A 48 12.46 -10.26 14.98
N ASP A 49 13.09 -10.71 13.90
CA ASP A 49 12.96 -12.05 13.29
C ASP A 49 11.77 -12.29 12.34
N SER A 50 11.02 -11.25 11.95
CA SER A 50 9.91 -11.33 10.97
C SER A 50 10.27 -12.02 9.64
N SER A 51 11.53 -11.94 9.23
CA SER A 51 12.05 -12.49 7.97
C SER A 51 12.71 -13.87 8.10
N LYS A 52 12.81 -14.45 9.31
CA LYS A 52 13.41 -15.79 9.44
C LYS A 52 12.44 -16.85 8.87
N PRO A 53 12.93 -17.84 8.13
CA PRO A 53 12.12 -19.00 7.77
C PRO A 53 11.64 -19.66 9.07
N GLN A 54 10.33 -19.79 9.24
CA GLN A 54 9.73 -20.56 10.33
C GLN A 54 9.65 -22.02 9.90
N ASP A 55 10.06 -22.94 10.78
CA ASP A 55 9.90 -24.37 10.53
C ASP A 55 8.42 -24.73 10.44
N THR A 56 7.92 -25.01 9.23
CA THR A 56 6.54 -25.47 9.00
C THR A 56 6.37 -26.96 9.34
N ASN A 57 6.87 -27.37 10.48
CA ASN A 57 6.58 -28.71 10.95
C ASN A 57 5.13 -28.74 11.46
N THR A 58 4.51 -29.91 11.36
CA THR A 58 3.10 -30.29 11.57
C THR A 58 2.36 -29.66 12.78
N SER A 59 3.06 -28.97 13.68
CA SER A 59 2.56 -28.23 14.84
C SER A 59 1.67 -27.02 14.50
N ILE A 60 1.72 -26.50 13.28
CA ILE A 60 0.90 -25.35 12.83
C ILE A 60 -0.60 -25.63 12.99
N ILE A 61 -1.04 -26.87 12.75
CA ILE A 61 -2.45 -27.28 12.83
C ILE A 61 -2.72 -28.38 13.85
N SER A 62 -1.69 -29.01 14.44
CA SER A 62 -1.86 -30.19 15.30
C SER A 62 -2.78 -29.98 16.49
N ASN A 63 -2.88 -28.74 16.99
CA ASN A 63 -3.73 -28.42 18.14
C ASN A 63 -5.21 -28.23 17.79
N ILE A 64 -5.55 -28.09 16.50
CA ILE A 64 -6.90 -27.74 16.04
C ILE A 64 -7.48 -28.81 15.12
N VAL A 65 -6.67 -29.38 14.23
CA VAL A 65 -7.12 -30.32 13.20
C VAL A 65 -6.20 -31.52 13.09
N VAL A 66 -6.78 -32.70 12.93
CA VAL A 66 -6.05 -33.95 12.67
C VAL A 66 -5.31 -33.84 11.33
N PRO A 67 -3.98 -34.07 11.29
CA PRO A 67 -3.21 -34.00 10.06
C PRO A 67 -3.69 -35.00 9.00
N ASN A 68 -4.18 -34.48 7.87
CA ASN A 68 -4.60 -35.29 6.72
C ASN A 68 -3.66 -35.03 5.51
N ALA A 69 -3.90 -35.70 4.39
CA ALA A 69 -3.05 -35.55 3.21
C ALA A 69 -3.11 -34.12 2.62
N VAL A 70 -4.31 -33.54 2.53
CA VAL A 70 -4.54 -32.16 2.05
C VAL A 70 -3.77 -31.14 2.90
N SER A 71 -3.85 -31.28 4.23
CA SER A 71 -3.25 -30.36 5.18
C SER A 71 -1.74 -30.41 5.13
N ARG A 72 -1.14 -31.60 5.05
CA ARG A 72 0.31 -31.75 4.89
C ARG A 72 0.82 -31.11 3.60
N THR A 73 0.10 -31.29 2.50
CA THR A 73 0.48 -30.71 1.21
C THR A 73 0.30 -29.19 1.21
N PHE A 74 -0.82 -28.69 1.71
CA PHE A 74 -1.16 -27.27 1.76
C PHE A 74 -0.21 -26.47 2.68
N PHE A 75 0.09 -26.98 3.88
CA PHE A 75 0.99 -26.31 4.83
C PHE A 75 2.48 -26.62 4.62
N SER A 76 2.84 -27.31 3.53
CA SER A 76 4.24 -27.59 3.23
C SER A 76 5.04 -26.32 2.93
N ASN A 77 6.31 -26.29 3.34
CA ASN A 77 7.26 -25.22 2.99
C ASN A 77 7.30 -24.95 1.48
N THR A 78 7.24 -26.01 0.66
CA THR A 78 7.25 -25.87 -0.81
C THR A 78 6.02 -25.13 -1.31
N ASN A 79 4.83 -25.44 -0.78
CA ASN A 79 3.61 -24.73 -1.14
C ASN A 79 3.66 -23.27 -0.66
N MET A 80 4.23 -23.03 0.52
CA MET A 80 4.39 -21.69 1.07
C MET A 80 5.28 -20.78 0.20
N GLU A 81 6.42 -21.28 -0.27
CA GLU A 81 7.28 -20.54 -1.20
C GLU A 81 6.60 -20.30 -2.55
N ARG A 82 5.79 -21.25 -3.04
CA ARG A 82 4.98 -21.07 -4.25
C ARG A 82 3.93 -19.98 -4.07
N LEU A 83 3.26 -19.94 -2.92
CA LEU A 83 2.29 -18.89 -2.59
C LEU A 83 2.97 -17.52 -2.53
N GLN A 84 4.11 -17.41 -1.83
CA GLN A 84 4.89 -16.16 -1.75
C GLN A 84 5.25 -15.62 -3.14
N SER A 85 5.80 -16.49 -4.00
CA SER A 85 6.20 -16.10 -5.37
C SER A 85 5.00 -15.65 -6.19
N THR A 86 3.91 -16.44 -6.16
CA THR A 86 2.68 -16.12 -6.89
C THR A 86 2.04 -14.81 -6.43
N ILE A 87 2.05 -14.52 -5.11
CA ILE A 87 1.53 -13.26 -4.56
C ILE A 87 2.37 -12.08 -5.06
N ILE A 88 3.70 -12.21 -5.05
CA ILE A 88 4.61 -11.15 -5.55
C ILE A 88 4.30 -10.86 -7.02
N ASP A 89 4.20 -11.90 -7.85
CA ASP A 89 3.92 -11.76 -9.29
C ASP A 89 2.54 -11.14 -9.55
N LYS A 90 1.52 -11.57 -8.78
CA LYS A 90 0.16 -11.06 -8.93
C LYS A 90 0.05 -9.60 -8.52
N VAL A 91 0.65 -9.21 -7.39
CA VAL A 91 0.69 -7.81 -6.95
C VAL A 91 1.47 -6.94 -7.95
N TYR A 92 2.58 -7.46 -8.49
CA TYR A 92 3.34 -6.76 -9.52
C TYR A 92 2.49 -6.54 -10.78
N THR A 93 1.74 -7.54 -11.21
CA THR A 93 0.84 -7.43 -12.37
C THR A 93 -0.30 -6.42 -12.13
N THR A 94 -0.85 -6.38 -10.91
CA THR A 94 -1.99 -5.49 -10.58
C THR A 94 -1.57 -4.04 -10.36
N CYS A 95 -0.47 -3.78 -9.63
CA CYS A 95 -0.07 -2.43 -9.23
C CYS A 95 1.19 -1.90 -9.92
N SER A 96 1.89 -2.72 -10.71
CA SER A 96 3.20 -2.40 -11.30
C SER A 96 4.27 -1.99 -10.27
N LYS A 97 4.08 -2.36 -8.99
CA LYS A 97 5.02 -2.12 -7.90
C LYS A 97 5.64 -3.43 -7.46
N ARG A 98 6.96 -3.43 -7.27
CA ARG A 98 7.69 -4.61 -6.78
C ARG A 98 7.60 -4.66 -5.26
N ILE A 99 7.13 -5.78 -4.74
CA ILE A 99 7.10 -6.07 -3.30
C ILE A 99 8.12 -7.16 -2.97
N GLY A 100 8.60 -7.15 -1.73
CA GLY A 100 9.40 -8.25 -1.19
C GLY A 100 8.53 -9.42 -0.70
N LYS A 101 9.19 -10.46 -0.19
CA LYS A 101 8.51 -11.55 0.54
C LYS A 101 7.78 -10.99 1.75
N GLN A 102 6.61 -11.56 2.04
CA GLN A 102 5.84 -11.22 3.23
C GLN A 102 6.27 -12.07 4.42
N SER A 103 5.93 -11.64 5.64
CA SER A 103 6.19 -12.43 6.85
C SER A 103 5.58 -13.82 6.73
N TYR A 104 6.39 -14.86 7.00
CA TYR A 104 5.96 -16.25 6.99
C TYR A 104 4.85 -16.50 8.01
N GLU A 105 4.93 -15.86 9.18
CA GLU A 105 3.92 -15.98 10.24
C GLU A 105 2.58 -15.40 9.79
N ALA A 106 2.58 -14.20 9.20
CA ALA A 106 1.36 -13.56 8.71
C ALA A 106 0.69 -14.41 7.61
N LEU A 107 1.49 -14.94 6.67
CA LEU A 107 0.97 -15.82 5.63
C LEU A 107 0.40 -17.12 6.23
N GLN A 108 1.08 -17.72 7.20
CA GLN A 108 0.58 -18.91 7.90
C GLN A 108 -0.75 -18.66 8.62
N ILE A 109 -0.93 -17.49 9.24
CA ILE A 109 -2.20 -17.11 9.89
C ILE A 109 -3.33 -17.08 8.86
N ILE A 110 -3.10 -16.47 7.69
CA ILE A 110 -4.09 -16.40 6.61
C ILE A 110 -4.38 -17.80 6.06
N MET A 111 -3.34 -18.60 5.80
CA MET A 111 -3.48 -19.99 5.34
C MET A 111 -4.31 -20.82 6.32
N LYS A 112 -4.06 -20.70 7.64
CA LYS A 112 -4.86 -21.38 8.68
C LYS A 112 -6.32 -20.94 8.63
N SER A 113 -6.55 -19.64 8.57
CA SER A 113 -7.90 -19.07 8.54
C SER A 113 -8.73 -19.63 7.36
N ILE A 114 -8.14 -19.65 6.16
CA ILE A 114 -8.80 -20.15 4.96
C ILE A 114 -9.00 -21.66 5.01
N TYR A 115 -7.99 -22.40 5.47
CA TYR A 115 -8.09 -23.85 5.61
C TYR A 115 -9.22 -24.25 6.58
N LEU A 116 -9.35 -23.57 7.73
CA LEU A 116 -10.41 -23.87 8.70
C LEU A 116 -11.81 -23.55 8.18
N GLN A 117 -11.94 -22.53 7.33
CA GLN A 117 -13.23 -22.09 6.81
C GLN A 117 -13.69 -22.89 5.57
N TYR A 118 -12.76 -23.27 4.69
CA TYR A 118 -13.10 -23.75 3.35
C TYR A 118 -12.57 -25.15 3.02
N SER A 119 -11.76 -25.78 3.87
CA SER A 119 -11.21 -27.11 3.56
C SER A 119 -12.29 -28.19 3.56
N LYS A 120 -12.37 -28.94 2.45
CA LYS A 120 -13.28 -30.08 2.28
C LYS A 120 -12.72 -31.37 2.87
N ASN A 121 -11.39 -31.49 2.96
CA ASN A 121 -10.67 -32.65 3.51
C ASN A 121 -11.07 -34.00 2.89
N LEU A 122 -11.40 -34.02 1.60
CA LEU A 122 -11.75 -35.25 0.90
C LEU A 122 -10.50 -36.09 0.61
N LEU A 123 -10.65 -37.40 0.59
CA LEU A 123 -9.56 -38.35 0.30
C LEU A 123 -9.20 -38.42 -1.20
N THR A 124 -10.08 -37.90 -2.07
CA THR A 124 -9.88 -37.81 -3.52
C THR A 124 -9.50 -36.37 -3.91
N ASP A 125 -8.83 -36.20 -5.05
CA ASP A 125 -8.55 -34.88 -5.66
C ASP A 125 -7.82 -33.91 -4.73
N ILE A 126 -6.82 -34.42 -4.00
CA ILE A 126 -6.03 -33.66 -3.02
C ILE A 126 -5.36 -32.45 -3.68
N GLU A 127 -4.85 -32.61 -4.91
CA GLU A 127 -4.18 -31.53 -5.63
C GLU A 127 -5.14 -30.39 -5.98
N GLU A 128 -6.34 -30.71 -6.48
CA GLU A 128 -7.35 -29.71 -6.84
C GLU A 128 -7.84 -28.95 -5.60
N GLN A 129 -8.08 -29.67 -4.49
CA GLN A 129 -8.41 -29.03 -3.22
C GLN A 129 -7.33 -28.05 -2.74
N VAL A 130 -6.05 -28.40 -2.90
CA VAL A 130 -4.94 -27.52 -2.54
C VAL A 130 -4.87 -26.31 -3.47
N VAL A 131 -5.11 -26.48 -4.77
CA VAL A 131 -5.16 -25.39 -5.74
C VAL A 131 -6.29 -24.41 -5.41
N ASP A 132 -7.49 -24.91 -5.10
CA ASP A 132 -8.62 -24.09 -4.67
C ASP A 132 -8.29 -23.24 -3.44
N LEU A 133 -7.74 -23.88 -2.40
CA LEU A 133 -7.33 -23.19 -1.17
C LEU A 133 -6.23 -22.16 -1.44
N ASN A 134 -5.24 -22.49 -2.27
CA ASN A 134 -4.17 -21.58 -2.66
C ASN A 134 -4.72 -20.34 -3.38
N ASN A 135 -5.69 -20.53 -4.29
CA ASN A 135 -6.31 -19.42 -5.01
C ASN A 135 -7.03 -18.45 -4.06
N MET A 136 -7.72 -18.98 -3.04
CA MET A 136 -8.35 -18.16 -2.00
C MET A 136 -7.31 -17.36 -1.20
N VAL A 137 -6.21 -18.00 -0.79
CA VAL A 137 -5.10 -17.32 -0.08
C VAL A 137 -4.51 -16.21 -0.93
N ILE A 138 -4.21 -16.50 -2.19
CA ILE A 138 -3.61 -15.53 -3.12
C ILE A 138 -4.54 -14.33 -3.29
N ASN A 139 -5.84 -14.55 -3.47
CA ASN A 139 -6.81 -13.46 -3.63
C ASN A 139 -6.88 -12.57 -2.39
N GLU A 140 -7.02 -13.18 -1.21
CA GLU A 140 -7.10 -12.46 0.06
C GLU A 140 -5.83 -11.63 0.33
N CYS A 141 -4.65 -12.24 0.15
CA CYS A 141 -3.37 -11.55 0.30
C CYS A 141 -3.22 -10.41 -0.71
N THR A 142 -3.56 -10.65 -1.99
CA THR A 142 -3.42 -9.63 -3.04
C THR A 142 -4.30 -8.42 -2.73
N ASN A 143 -5.57 -8.62 -2.41
CA ASN A 143 -6.51 -7.52 -2.13
C ASN A 143 -6.05 -6.66 -0.95
N ARG A 144 -5.59 -7.31 0.13
CA ARG A 144 -5.04 -6.62 1.29
C ARG A 144 -3.80 -5.82 0.92
N ILE A 145 -2.80 -6.44 0.28
CA ILE A 145 -1.53 -5.78 -0.07
C ILE A 145 -1.76 -4.60 -1.02
N VAL A 146 -2.61 -4.76 -2.03
CA VAL A 146 -2.94 -3.69 -3.00
C VAL A 146 -3.56 -2.48 -2.30
N SER A 147 -4.47 -2.72 -1.35
CA SER A 147 -5.08 -1.66 -0.53
C SER A 147 -4.02 -0.92 0.29
N GLU A 148 -3.15 -1.66 0.98
CA GLU A 148 -2.06 -1.09 1.80
C GLU A 148 -1.07 -0.28 0.95
N ILE A 149 -0.70 -0.76 -0.24
CA ILE A 149 0.17 -0.01 -1.17
C ILE A 149 -0.50 1.30 -1.59
N THR A 150 -1.79 1.27 -1.91
CA THR A 150 -2.54 2.47 -2.32
C THR A 150 -2.60 3.48 -1.18
N GLN A 151 -2.86 3.02 0.04
CA GLN A 151 -2.85 3.85 1.24
C GLN A 151 -1.46 4.44 1.50
N TYR A 152 -0.40 3.65 1.36
CA TYR A 152 0.98 4.11 1.55
C TYR A 152 1.37 5.17 0.52
N ILE A 153 1.00 4.99 -0.75
CA ILE A 153 1.20 6.01 -1.79
C ILE A 153 0.42 7.29 -1.47
N GLY A 154 -0.82 7.15 -0.99
CA GLY A 154 -1.64 8.29 -0.52
C GLY A 154 -0.96 9.04 0.62
N TYR A 155 -0.50 8.32 1.64
CA TYR A 155 0.25 8.90 2.76
C TYR A 155 1.51 9.63 2.29
N LEU A 156 2.32 9.02 1.41
CA LEU A 156 3.50 9.67 0.85
C LEU A 156 3.14 10.96 0.10
N LYS A 157 2.05 10.94 -0.67
CA LYS A 157 1.55 12.14 -1.35
C LYS A 157 1.12 13.21 -0.35
N ASP A 158 0.43 12.84 0.72
CA ASP A 158 -0.11 13.78 1.70
C ASP A 158 0.97 14.45 2.54
N ILE A 159 2.08 13.75 2.84
CA ILE A 159 3.21 14.33 3.58
C ILE A 159 4.14 15.17 2.69
N THR A 160 4.21 14.86 1.39
CA THR A 160 5.09 15.57 0.43
C THR A 160 4.41 16.73 -0.28
N SER A 161 3.11 16.65 -0.55
CA SER A 161 2.37 17.70 -1.27
C SER A 161 2.21 18.95 -0.39
N PRO A 162 2.13 20.16 -0.96
CA PRO A 162 1.72 21.33 -0.20
C PRO A 162 0.27 21.17 0.31
N ILE A 163 -0.03 21.76 1.47
CA ILE A 163 -1.39 21.75 2.02
C ILE A 163 -2.30 22.47 1.02
N PRO A 164 -3.39 21.83 0.54
CA PRO A 164 -4.34 22.53 -0.30
C PRO A 164 -4.98 23.65 0.51
N ILE A 165 -4.96 24.86 -0.03
CA ILE A 165 -5.64 26.00 0.58
C ILE A 165 -7.14 25.73 0.46
N MET A 166 -7.85 25.66 1.59
CA MET A 166 -9.30 25.49 1.55
C MET A 166 -9.92 26.69 0.80
N PRO A 167 -10.79 26.46 -0.20
CA PRO A 167 -11.43 27.55 -0.89
C PRO A 167 -12.31 28.33 0.08
N LEU A 168 -12.39 29.65 -0.13
CA LEU A 168 -13.32 30.47 0.63
C LEU A 168 -14.76 29.98 0.42
N PRO A 169 -15.61 30.06 1.46
CA PRO A 169 -17.02 29.66 1.34
C PRO A 169 -17.68 30.46 0.21
N GLN A 170 -18.29 29.75 -0.72
CA GLN A 170 -19.06 30.36 -1.80
C GLN A 170 -20.46 30.68 -1.32
N ASN A 171 -20.94 31.89 -1.61
CA ASN A 171 -22.33 32.25 -1.31
C ASN A 171 -23.27 31.45 -2.22
N VAL A 172 -24.06 30.55 -1.64
CA VAL A 172 -25.06 29.70 -2.33
C VAL A 172 -26.40 30.41 -2.54
N SER A 173 -26.57 31.62 -2.02
CA SER A 173 -27.80 32.39 -2.17
C SER A 173 -27.84 33.15 -3.49
N ASN A 174 -28.96 33.06 -4.20
CA ASN A 174 -29.25 33.89 -5.38
C ASN A 174 -29.52 35.37 -5.02
N LYS A 175 -29.60 35.72 -3.73
CA LYS A 175 -29.79 37.09 -3.25
C LYS A 175 -28.52 37.90 -3.52
N GLY A 176 -28.66 38.99 -4.28
CA GLY A 176 -27.53 39.81 -4.70
C GLY A 176 -26.90 39.42 -6.05
N TYR A 177 -27.38 38.37 -6.74
CA TYR A 177 -27.00 38.09 -8.14
C TYR A 177 -28.03 38.60 -9.15
N LYS A 178 -29.18 39.08 -8.66
CA LYS A 178 -30.24 39.71 -9.46
C LYS A 178 -29.95 41.19 -9.64
N TYR A 179 -28.87 41.54 -10.32
CA TYR A 179 -28.76 42.86 -10.94
C TYR A 179 -29.37 42.72 -12.33
N GLY A 180 -30.37 43.55 -12.65
CA GLY A 180 -30.90 43.60 -14.00
C GLY A 180 -29.73 43.85 -14.95
N ASP A 181 -29.59 43.01 -15.97
CA ASP A 181 -28.54 43.15 -16.96
C ASP A 181 -28.68 44.49 -17.68
N LEU A 182 -27.95 45.50 -17.20
CA LEU A 182 -27.96 46.86 -17.77
C LEU A 182 -27.32 46.89 -19.16
N SER A 183 -26.67 45.81 -19.61
CA SER A 183 -26.16 45.71 -20.98
C SER A 183 -27.30 45.54 -22.00
N SER A 184 -28.43 44.99 -21.57
CA SER A 184 -29.64 44.86 -22.40
C SER A 184 -30.41 46.18 -22.60
N THR A 185 -30.16 47.19 -21.74
CA THR A 185 -30.78 48.52 -21.80
C THR A 185 -29.94 49.58 -22.48
N ILE A 186 -28.69 49.28 -22.87
CA ILE A 186 -27.91 50.17 -23.74
C ILE A 186 -28.24 49.77 -25.19
N PRO A 187 -29.01 50.58 -25.95
CA PRO A 187 -29.24 50.29 -27.36
C PRO A 187 -27.90 50.29 -28.09
N SER A 188 -27.65 49.22 -28.87
CA SER A 188 -26.52 49.14 -29.80
C SER A 188 -26.54 50.35 -30.73
N SER A 189 -25.70 51.33 -30.47
CA SER A 189 -25.43 52.44 -31.39
C SER A 189 -24.58 51.92 -32.54
N ASN A 190 -25.18 51.14 -33.44
CA ASN A 190 -24.56 50.86 -34.73
C ASN A 190 -25.13 51.89 -35.71
N PRO A 191 -24.38 52.94 -36.11
CA PRO A 191 -24.89 53.90 -37.07
C PRO A 191 -25.18 53.19 -38.41
N PRO A 192 -26.29 53.52 -39.09
CA PRO A 192 -26.57 52.94 -40.41
C PRO A 192 -25.50 53.42 -41.39
N TYR A 193 -24.98 52.46 -42.15
CA TYR A 193 -23.99 52.62 -43.22
C TYR A 193 -24.18 53.92 -44.03
N MET A 194 -23.10 54.70 -44.14
CA MET A 194 -22.85 55.70 -45.17
C MET A 194 -21.45 55.44 -45.73
#